data_AF-A0A086K1Y5-F1
#
_entry.id   AF-A0A086K1Y5-F1
#
_cell.length_a   1.000
_cell.length_b   1.000
_cell.length_c   1.000
_cell.angle_alpha   90.00
_cell.angle_beta   90.00
_cell.angle_gamma   90.00
#
_symmetry.space_group_name_H-M   'P 1'
#
loop_
_entity.id
_entity.type
_entity.pdbx_description
1 polymer ?
#
loop_
_entity_poly.entity_id
_entity_poly.type
_entity_poly.pdbx_seq_one_letter_code
_entity_poly.pdbx_strand_id
1 'polypeptide(L)'
;MASSALLTIHPSSATQVPHCASCEFRPRARRGGEEEEYEPSLWAALLAKEAEQWEGEDDLTLPQRGQVLTEKAREKLCNSQRCRTWLDLRLWFGFEEPDLCEGDYEEVFRPVRHEGFGLFEHFVELGSKTLETLTEMFFFRHYSLYARGASAGQSSSEFVAPAPLPLPPDLRKRFSPSVPQLLYTQKHTERTCAPISLYRFALAYLAGAQGLKTRTSVVEYVRACIGYACCCAGNSDKSLYVWGSVLIEHIYWTQ
;
A
#
# COMPACT_ATOMS: atom_id res chain seq x y z
N MET A 1 6.28 -18.75 -19.10
CA MET A 1 5.88 -19.84 -18.19
C MET A 1 5.43 -19.20 -16.91
N ALA A 2 4.13 -19.29 -16.62
CA ALA A 2 3.48 -18.64 -15.50
C ALA A 2 3.97 -19.25 -14.18
N SER A 3 4.49 -18.41 -13.28
CA SER A 3 4.88 -18.83 -11.94
C SER A 3 3.61 -18.94 -11.09
N SER A 4 3.14 -20.17 -10.93
CA SER A 4 2.08 -20.51 -9.99
C SER A 4 2.68 -20.60 -8.59
N ALA A 5 2.78 -19.45 -7.91
CA ALA A 5 2.85 -19.42 -6.47
C ALA A 5 1.42 -19.58 -5.94
N LEU A 6 0.95 -20.82 -5.92
CA LEU A 6 -0.24 -21.22 -5.16
C LEU A 6 0.08 -21.00 -3.68
N LEU A 7 -0.25 -19.82 -3.17
CA LEU A 7 -0.61 -19.67 -1.76
C LEU A 7 -1.79 -20.62 -1.54
N THR A 8 -1.58 -21.62 -0.69
CA THR A 8 -2.55 -22.68 -0.40
C THR A 8 -3.80 -22.06 0.23
N ILE A 9 -4.82 -21.84 -0.58
CA ILE A 9 -6.13 -21.34 -0.17
C ILE A 9 -6.83 -22.44 0.64
N HIS A 10 -6.77 -22.35 1.96
CA HIS A 10 -7.69 -23.08 2.83
C HIS A 10 -8.98 -22.27 3.00
N PRO A 11 -10.17 -22.82 2.70
CA PRO A 11 -11.43 -22.14 2.93
C PRO A 11 -11.76 -22.17 4.43
N SER A 12 -11.23 -21.19 5.18
CA SER A 12 -11.70 -20.90 6.53
C SER A 12 -13.03 -20.15 6.48
N SER A 13 -14.00 -20.62 7.24
CA SER A 13 -15.40 -20.19 7.27
C SER A 13 -15.66 -18.94 8.13
N ALA A 14 -14.80 -17.92 8.06
CA ALA A 14 -14.99 -16.65 8.78
C ALA A 14 -15.02 -15.47 7.79
N THR A 15 -16.21 -15.15 7.30
CA THR A 15 -16.50 -14.10 6.29
C THR A 15 -16.40 -12.65 6.81
N GLN A 16 -15.67 -12.36 7.89
CA GLN A 16 -15.69 -11.03 8.51
C GLN A 16 -14.31 -10.38 8.54
N VAL A 17 -14.23 -9.18 7.96
CA VAL A 17 -13.04 -8.33 8.02
C VAL A 17 -12.77 -7.95 9.48
N PRO A 18 -11.51 -7.95 9.96
CA PRO A 18 -11.23 -7.68 11.36
C PRO A 18 -11.67 -6.26 11.76
N HIS A 19 -12.17 -6.16 12.99
CA HIS A 19 -12.60 -4.90 13.61
C HIS A 19 -11.62 -4.47 14.69
N CYS A 20 -11.47 -3.15 14.90
CA CYS A 20 -10.72 -2.64 16.04
C CYS A 20 -11.41 -3.00 17.36
N ALA A 21 -10.64 -3.09 18.45
CA ALA A 21 -11.13 -3.65 19.72
C ALA A 21 -12.40 -2.95 20.25
N SER A 22 -12.46 -1.62 20.16
CA SER A 22 -13.58 -0.76 20.60
C SER A 22 -14.63 -0.47 19.51
N CYS A 23 -14.61 -1.16 18.37
CA CYS A 23 -15.55 -0.89 17.29
C CYS A 23 -17.01 -1.16 17.72
N GLU A 24 -17.87 -0.15 17.60
CA GLU A 24 -19.31 -0.25 17.93
C GLU A 24 -20.07 -1.25 17.03
N PHE A 25 -19.57 -1.49 15.83
CA PHE A 25 -20.11 -2.45 14.86
C PHE A 25 -19.48 -3.85 14.99
N ARG A 26 -18.57 -4.07 15.95
CA ARG A 26 -17.95 -5.38 16.15
C ARG A 26 -19.03 -6.37 16.57
N PRO A 27 -19.27 -7.45 15.81
CA PRO A 27 -20.18 -8.50 16.25
C PRO A 27 -19.64 -9.08 17.57
N ARG A 28 -20.47 -9.11 18.61
CA ARG A 28 -20.09 -9.69 19.91
C ARG A 28 -19.87 -11.19 19.72
N ALA A 29 -18.61 -11.60 19.50
CA ALA A 29 -18.28 -13.00 19.30
C ALA A 29 -18.50 -13.81 20.59
N ARG A 30 -19.13 -14.98 20.44
CA ARG A 30 -19.12 -16.05 21.46
C ARG A 30 -17.67 -16.51 21.66
N ARG A 31 -17.29 -16.73 22.92
CA ARG A 31 -15.96 -17.22 23.33
C ARG A 31 -15.51 -18.39 22.44
N GLY A 32 -14.45 -18.16 21.66
CA GLY A 32 -13.70 -19.16 20.91
C GLY A 32 -12.48 -18.46 20.34
N GLY A 33 -11.32 -18.69 20.97
CA GLY A 33 -10.06 -18.10 20.54
C GLY A 33 -9.44 -18.98 19.48
N GLU A 34 -9.40 -18.48 18.25
CA GLU A 34 -8.44 -18.87 17.23
C GLU A 34 -7.86 -17.56 16.71
N GLU A 35 -6.53 -17.40 16.83
CA GLU A 35 -5.81 -16.32 16.16
C GLU A 35 -5.84 -16.62 14.66
N GLU A 36 -6.77 -15.99 13.95
CA GLU A 36 -6.88 -16.10 12.50
C GLU A 36 -5.77 -15.27 11.85
N GLU A 37 -4.82 -15.97 11.22
CA GLU A 37 -3.79 -15.38 10.37
C GLU A 37 -4.48 -14.78 9.13
N TYR A 38 -4.61 -13.45 9.11
CA TYR A 38 -5.24 -12.72 8.02
C TYR A 38 -4.27 -12.60 6.84
N GLU A 39 -4.60 -13.26 5.73
CA GLU A 39 -3.88 -13.06 4.47
C GLU A 39 -4.32 -11.74 3.78
N PRO A 40 -3.39 -10.88 3.30
CA PRO A 40 -3.69 -9.61 2.62
C PRO A 40 -4.42 -9.74 1.27
N SER A 41 -4.87 -10.93 0.90
CA SER A 41 -5.23 -11.30 -0.47
C SER A 41 -6.71 -11.17 -0.80
N LEU A 42 -7.63 -10.88 0.13
CA LEU A 42 -9.05 -10.71 -0.24
C LEU A 42 -9.22 -9.58 -1.27
N TRP A 43 -8.56 -8.45 -1.04
CA TRP A 43 -8.63 -7.28 -1.91
C TRP A 43 -7.92 -7.52 -3.24
N ALA A 44 -6.71 -8.09 -3.19
CA ALA A 44 -5.97 -8.48 -4.38
C ALA A 44 -6.72 -9.53 -5.22
N ALA A 45 -7.39 -10.50 -4.59
CA ALA A 45 -8.17 -11.54 -5.25
C ALA A 45 -9.48 -10.99 -5.82
N LEU A 46 -10.11 -10.03 -5.15
CA LEU A 46 -11.27 -9.31 -5.71
C LEU A 46 -10.85 -8.50 -6.94
N LEU A 47 -9.69 -7.84 -6.91
CA LEU A 47 -9.16 -7.07 -8.04
C LEU A 47 -8.57 -7.94 -9.17
N ALA A 48 -8.01 -9.11 -8.85
CA ALA A 48 -7.54 -10.06 -9.85
C ALA A 48 -8.71 -10.71 -10.60
N LYS A 49 -9.77 -11.09 -9.87
CA LYS A 49 -11.04 -11.52 -10.48
C LYS A 49 -11.71 -10.41 -11.27
N GLU A 50 -11.57 -9.17 -10.82
CA GLU A 50 -11.94 -8.01 -11.61
C GLU A 50 -11.16 -8.09 -12.92
N ALA A 51 -9.82 -8.02 -12.91
CA ALA A 51 -8.94 -8.04 -14.09
C ALA A 51 -9.22 -9.17 -15.10
N GLU A 52 -9.53 -10.39 -14.65
CA GLU A 52 -9.90 -11.53 -15.50
C GLU A 52 -11.20 -11.32 -16.29
N GLN A 53 -12.17 -10.58 -15.75
CA GLN A 53 -13.44 -10.28 -16.44
C GLN A 53 -13.27 -9.27 -17.59
N TRP A 54 -12.14 -8.54 -17.66
CA TRP A 54 -11.89 -7.50 -18.67
C TRP A 54 -11.25 -8.01 -19.94
N GLU A 55 -10.61 -9.19 -19.93
CA GLU A 55 -10.02 -9.77 -21.14
C GLU A 55 -11.08 -10.33 -22.12
N GLY A 56 -12.38 -10.23 -21.78
CA GLY A 56 -13.50 -10.82 -22.52
C GLY A 56 -14.43 -9.89 -23.30
N GLU A 57 -14.46 -8.56 -23.06
CA GLU A 57 -15.48 -7.67 -23.66
C GLU A 57 -14.88 -6.35 -24.19
N ASP A 58 -14.69 -6.29 -25.51
CA ASP A 58 -14.38 -5.09 -26.31
C ASP A 58 -15.64 -4.23 -26.51
N ASP A 59 -16.19 -3.63 -25.45
CA ASP A 59 -17.30 -2.66 -25.59
C ASP A 59 -16.91 -1.25 -25.17
N LEU A 60 -17.03 -0.31 -26.12
CA LEU A 60 -16.44 1.04 -26.13
C LEU A 60 -17.16 2.06 -25.22
N THR A 61 -17.65 1.65 -24.06
CA THR A 61 -18.13 2.59 -23.04
C THR A 61 -17.05 2.89 -22.00
N LEU A 62 -16.89 4.17 -21.66
CA LEU A 62 -15.92 4.70 -20.69
C LEU A 62 -15.75 3.78 -19.46
N PRO A 63 -14.53 3.51 -18.99
CA PRO A 63 -14.29 2.37 -18.11
C PRO A 63 -14.92 2.58 -16.72
N GLN A 64 -15.82 1.66 -16.35
CA GLN A 64 -16.37 1.46 -14.99
C GLN A 64 -15.34 0.82 -14.02
N ARG A 65 -14.07 1.25 -14.09
CA ARG A 65 -12.97 0.63 -13.33
C ARG A 65 -13.24 0.67 -11.82
N GLY A 66 -13.27 -0.48 -11.16
CA GLY A 66 -13.30 -0.62 -9.70
C GLY A 66 -14.68 -0.51 -9.04
N GLN A 67 -15.77 -0.18 -9.73
CA GLN A 67 -17.05 0.16 -9.07
C GLN A 67 -17.82 -1.05 -8.51
N VAL A 68 -17.92 -2.14 -9.28
CA VAL A 68 -18.82 -3.28 -8.95
C VAL A 68 -18.27 -4.14 -7.80
N LEU A 69 -16.95 -4.32 -7.73
CA LEU A 69 -16.31 -5.09 -6.67
C LEU A 69 -15.96 -4.24 -5.45
N THR A 70 -15.75 -2.92 -5.58
CA THR A 70 -15.73 -2.03 -4.40
C THR A 70 -17.07 -2.01 -3.69
N GLU A 71 -18.21 -2.18 -4.36
CA GLU A 71 -19.52 -2.33 -3.69
C GLU A 71 -19.61 -3.61 -2.86
N LYS A 72 -19.32 -4.78 -3.44
CA LYS A 72 -19.30 -6.06 -2.69
C LYS A 72 -18.30 -6.07 -1.56
N ALA A 73 -17.18 -5.37 -1.74
CA ALA A 73 -16.18 -5.28 -0.72
C ALA A 73 -16.57 -4.25 0.37
N ARG A 74 -17.23 -3.14 0.00
CA ARG A 74 -17.88 -2.19 0.92
C ARG A 74 -18.94 -2.86 1.80
N GLU A 75 -19.71 -3.81 1.27
CA GLU A 75 -20.66 -4.60 2.06
C GLU A 75 -20.00 -5.40 3.18
N LYS A 76 -18.72 -5.78 3.02
CA LYS A 76 -17.93 -6.48 4.03
C LYS A 76 -17.17 -5.54 4.97
N LEU A 77 -17.13 -4.24 4.69
CA LEU A 77 -16.40 -3.27 5.50
C LEU A 77 -17.22 -2.82 6.70
N CYS A 78 -16.51 -2.55 7.80
CA CYS A 78 -17.10 -1.86 8.93
C CYS A 78 -17.57 -0.44 8.52
N ASN A 79 -18.78 -0.05 8.95
CA ASN A 79 -19.31 1.30 8.73
C ASN A 79 -18.45 2.39 9.38
N SER A 80 -17.77 2.09 10.49
CA SER A 80 -16.87 3.02 11.16
C SER A 80 -15.64 3.33 10.30
N GLN A 81 -15.44 4.61 9.98
CA GLN A 81 -14.25 5.08 9.26
C GLN A 81 -12.98 4.86 10.11
N ARG A 82 -13.06 5.07 11.43
CA ARG A 82 -11.97 4.78 12.37
C ARG A 82 -11.52 3.32 12.31
N CYS A 83 -12.47 2.39 12.28
CA CYS A 83 -12.16 0.96 12.17
C CYS A 83 -11.48 0.60 10.84
N ARG A 84 -11.89 1.25 9.75
CA ARG A 84 -11.27 1.07 8.43
C ARG A 84 -9.86 1.66 8.38
N THR A 85 -9.64 2.82 8.99
CA THR A 85 -8.31 3.43 9.12
C THR A 85 -7.37 2.59 9.98
N TRP A 86 -7.85 2.09 11.12
CA TRP A 86 -7.09 1.14 11.94
C TRP A 86 -6.69 -0.11 11.15
N LEU A 87 -7.61 -0.68 10.37
CA LEU A 87 -7.35 -1.85 9.56
C LEU A 87 -6.24 -1.60 8.53
N ASP A 88 -6.32 -0.47 7.82
CA ASP A 88 -5.29 -0.08 6.86
C ASP A 88 -3.93 0.07 7.52
N LEU A 89 -3.87 0.81 8.64
CA LEU A 89 -2.68 1.00 9.46
C LEU A 89 -2.05 -0.33 9.88
N ARG A 90 -2.88 -1.28 10.32
CA ARG A 90 -2.44 -2.59 10.79
C ARG A 90 -1.89 -3.48 9.67
N LEU A 91 -2.55 -3.49 8.52
CA LEU A 91 -2.21 -4.38 7.42
C LEU A 91 -1.04 -3.87 6.58
N TRP A 92 -1.01 -2.58 6.30
CA TRP A 92 -0.10 -2.00 5.29
C TRP A 92 1.00 -1.13 5.88
N PHE A 93 0.79 -0.59 7.07
CA PHE A 93 1.68 0.41 7.67
C PHE A 93 2.29 -0.05 9.00
N GLY A 94 2.24 -1.34 9.28
CA GLY A 94 2.94 -1.97 10.42
C GLY A 94 2.40 -1.57 11.79
N PHE A 95 1.18 -1.06 11.90
CA PHE A 95 0.58 -0.67 13.17
C PHE A 95 0.17 -1.90 14.00
N GLU A 96 0.68 -2.01 15.22
CA GLU A 96 0.50 -3.24 16.03
C GLU A 96 -0.61 -3.11 17.07
N GLU A 97 -0.93 -1.88 17.48
CA GLU A 97 -1.90 -1.61 18.52
C GLU A 97 -3.28 -2.23 18.17
N PRO A 98 -3.98 -2.77 19.17
CA PRO A 98 -5.27 -3.42 18.97
C PRO A 98 -6.37 -2.43 18.58
N ASP A 99 -6.10 -1.13 18.72
CA ASP A 99 -7.05 -0.08 18.41
C ASP A 99 -6.36 1.23 18.00
N LEU A 100 -7.03 1.99 17.13
CA LEU A 100 -6.70 3.39 16.90
C LEU A 100 -7.55 4.20 17.87
N CYS A 101 -6.90 4.84 18.86
CA CYS A 101 -7.63 5.57 19.88
C CYS A 101 -8.48 6.69 19.25
N GLU A 102 -9.62 7.00 19.86
CA GLU A 102 -10.56 7.96 19.29
C GLU A 102 -9.95 9.36 19.17
N GLY A 103 -9.14 9.77 20.17
CA GLY A 103 -8.41 11.03 20.15
C GLY A 103 -7.48 11.15 18.93
N ASP A 104 -6.62 10.16 18.70
CA ASP A 104 -5.71 10.15 17.55
C ASP A 104 -6.48 10.16 16.23
N TYR A 105 -7.56 9.38 16.13
CA TYR A 105 -8.37 9.38 14.92
C TYR A 105 -8.99 10.75 14.63
N GLU A 106 -9.51 11.39 15.67
CA GLU A 106 -10.18 12.68 15.59
C GLU A 106 -9.22 13.83 15.25
N GLU A 107 -8.00 13.81 15.82
CA GLU A 107 -7.00 14.83 15.57
C GLU A 107 -6.26 14.63 14.24
N VAL A 108 -5.98 13.37 13.87
CA VAL A 108 -5.15 13.04 12.72
C VAL A 108 -5.96 12.77 11.47
N PHE A 109 -7.06 12.02 11.54
CA PHE A 109 -7.74 11.49 10.35
C PHE A 109 -9.13 12.08 10.08
N ARG A 110 -9.75 12.76 11.05
CA ARG A 110 -11.00 13.52 10.83
C ARG A 110 -10.85 14.76 9.92
N PRO A 111 -9.71 15.50 9.90
CA PRO A 111 -9.59 16.72 9.08
C PRO A 111 -9.75 16.50 7.57
N VAL A 112 -9.65 15.26 7.08
CA VAL A 112 -9.92 14.89 5.67
C VAL A 112 -11.30 15.37 5.17
N ARG A 113 -12.22 15.75 6.08
CA ARG A 113 -13.55 16.27 5.77
C ARG A 113 -13.75 17.77 5.98
N HIS A 114 -12.83 18.50 6.61
CA HIS A 114 -13.03 19.91 6.96
C HIS A 114 -11.75 20.74 6.78
N GLU A 115 -11.88 21.82 6.00
CA GLU A 115 -10.86 22.80 5.58
C GLU A 115 -10.12 23.44 6.78
N GLY A 116 -9.16 22.74 7.39
CA GLY A 116 -8.43 23.21 8.58
C GLY A 116 -6.92 23.04 8.48
N PHE A 117 -6.19 23.74 9.34
CA PHE A 117 -4.79 23.46 9.66
C PHE A 117 -4.77 22.56 10.91
N GLY A 118 -4.35 21.30 10.77
CA GLY A 118 -4.33 20.33 11.85
C GLY A 118 -3.15 19.36 11.78
N LEU A 119 -3.18 18.32 12.61
CA LEU A 119 -2.16 17.28 12.61
C LEU A 119 -2.19 16.45 11.32
N PHE A 120 -3.33 16.39 10.63
CA PHE A 120 -3.44 15.70 9.34
C PHE A 120 -2.43 16.22 8.32
N GLU A 121 -2.39 17.52 8.06
CA GLU A 121 -1.48 18.13 7.08
C GLU A 121 -0.02 17.90 7.48
N HIS A 122 0.28 17.93 8.78
CA HIS A 122 1.60 17.58 9.30
C HIS A 122 1.99 16.14 8.96
N PHE A 123 1.08 15.18 9.17
CA PHE A 123 1.31 13.78 8.84
C PHE A 123 1.33 13.51 7.32
N VAL A 124 0.59 14.28 6.52
CA VAL A 124 0.67 14.23 5.06
C VAL A 124 2.07 14.64 4.59
N GLU A 125 2.59 15.76 5.10
CA GLU A 125 3.92 16.25 4.74
C GLU A 125 5.02 15.29 5.20
N LEU A 126 4.93 14.81 6.45
CA LEU A 126 5.85 13.82 6.99
C LEU A 126 5.83 12.53 6.16
N GLY A 127 4.64 11.99 5.90
CA GLY A 127 4.48 10.78 5.11
C GLY A 127 4.97 10.91 3.67
N SER A 128 4.85 12.08 3.05
CA SER A 128 5.41 12.35 1.72
C SER A 128 6.93 12.21 1.75
N LYS A 129 7.60 12.90 2.68
CA LYS A 129 9.06 12.84 2.83
C LYS A 129 9.56 11.45 3.21
N THR A 130 8.84 10.78 4.12
CA THR A 130 9.16 9.41 4.53
C THR A 130 9.05 8.45 3.35
N LEU A 131 7.98 8.53 2.57
CA LEU A 131 7.81 7.68 1.39
C LEU A 131 8.91 7.94 0.35
N GLU A 132 9.19 9.20 0.04
CA GLU A 132 10.26 9.57 -0.90
C GLU A 132 11.61 8.99 -0.46
N THR A 133 11.99 9.22 0.80
CA THR A 133 13.25 8.74 1.36
C THR A 133 13.34 7.21 1.36
N LEU A 134 12.29 6.52 1.83
CA LEU A 134 12.26 5.05 1.85
C LEU A 134 12.36 4.48 0.43
N THR A 135 11.67 5.11 -0.52
CA THR A 135 11.66 4.69 -1.92
C THR A 135 13.02 4.89 -2.58
N GLU A 136 13.67 6.03 -2.33
CA GLU A 136 15.04 6.27 -2.79
C GLU A 136 16.01 5.23 -2.25
N MET A 137 15.99 4.98 -0.94
CA MET A 137 16.85 3.97 -0.31
C MET A 137 16.61 2.58 -0.91
N PHE A 138 15.36 2.23 -1.16
CA PHE A 138 14.94 0.96 -1.72
C PHE A 138 15.48 0.76 -3.15
N PHE A 139 15.23 1.71 -4.06
CA PHE A 139 15.72 1.59 -5.45
C PHE A 139 17.23 1.76 -5.56
N PHE A 140 17.86 2.56 -4.69
CA PHE A 140 19.32 2.69 -4.64
C PHE A 140 19.99 1.36 -4.29
N ARG A 141 19.45 0.65 -3.28
CA ARG A 141 19.90 -0.69 -2.90
C ARG A 141 19.64 -1.69 -4.02
N HIS A 142 18.47 -1.63 -4.66
CA HIS A 142 18.09 -2.54 -5.74
C HIS A 142 19.00 -2.42 -6.97
N TYR A 143 19.34 -1.20 -7.38
CA TYR A 143 20.33 -0.97 -8.44
C TYR A 143 21.70 -1.59 -8.11
N SER A 144 22.12 -1.51 -6.84
CA SER A 144 23.40 -2.08 -6.40
C SER A 144 23.44 -3.60 -6.55
N LEU A 145 22.31 -4.29 -6.41
CA LEU A 145 22.19 -5.73 -6.66
C LEU A 145 22.36 -6.04 -8.15
N TYR A 146 21.67 -5.30 -9.02
CA TYR A 146 21.82 -5.42 -10.47
C TYR A 146 23.25 -5.17 -10.95
N ALA A 147 23.88 -4.10 -10.44
CA ALA A 147 25.24 -3.73 -10.84
C ALA A 147 26.29 -4.79 -10.45
N ARG A 148 26.03 -5.59 -9.41
CA ARG A 148 26.90 -6.69 -8.97
C ARG A 148 26.73 -7.97 -9.79
N GLY A 149 25.85 -7.98 -10.79
CA GLY A 149 25.58 -9.17 -11.60
C GLY A 149 24.84 -10.26 -10.82
N ALA A 150 24.21 -9.91 -9.70
CA ALA A 150 23.24 -10.79 -9.06
C ALA A 150 22.10 -10.99 -10.07
N SER A 151 22.10 -12.14 -10.74
CA SER A 151 20.97 -12.57 -11.54
C SER A 151 19.80 -12.66 -10.57
N ALA A 152 18.69 -11.99 -10.87
CA ALA A 152 17.46 -11.94 -10.08
C ALA A 152 16.80 -13.33 -9.95
N GLY A 153 17.48 -14.28 -9.30
CA GLY A 153 17.16 -15.70 -9.39
C GLY A 153 17.67 -16.57 -8.25
N GLN A 154 18.07 -16.03 -7.10
CA GLN A 154 18.46 -16.87 -5.95
C GLN A 154 17.79 -16.52 -4.61
N SER A 155 16.78 -15.65 -4.60
CA SER A 155 15.83 -15.63 -3.48
C SER A 155 14.41 -15.67 -4.02
N SER A 156 13.60 -16.61 -3.52
CA SER A 156 12.25 -16.92 -4.00
C SER A 156 11.20 -15.83 -3.70
N SER A 157 11.62 -14.61 -3.35
CA SER A 157 10.78 -13.48 -2.94
C SER A 157 11.40 -12.12 -3.28
N GLU A 158 12.27 -12.04 -4.30
CA GLU A 158 12.97 -10.81 -4.63
C GLU A 158 12.10 -9.91 -5.53
N PHE A 159 11.70 -8.76 -5.00
CA PHE A 159 11.12 -7.65 -5.77
C PHE A 159 11.78 -7.47 -7.14
N VAL A 160 11.01 -7.55 -8.23
CA VAL A 160 11.54 -7.49 -9.60
C VAL A 160 11.34 -6.10 -10.20
N ALA A 161 11.99 -5.05 -9.69
CA ALA A 161 11.96 -3.78 -10.43
C ALA A 161 12.63 -3.90 -11.82
N PRO A 162 12.18 -3.13 -12.83
CA PRO A 162 12.77 -3.16 -14.16
C PRO A 162 14.28 -2.98 -14.12
N ALA A 163 14.99 -3.75 -14.94
CA ALA A 163 16.44 -3.63 -15.04
C ALA A 163 16.83 -2.19 -15.47
N PRO A 164 17.96 -1.65 -14.96
CA PRO A 164 18.43 -0.35 -15.39
C PRO A 164 18.68 -0.32 -16.89
N LEU A 165 18.29 0.78 -17.54
CA LEU A 165 18.49 0.94 -18.98
C LEU A 165 20.00 0.96 -19.29
N PRO A 166 20.46 0.21 -20.31
CA PRO A 166 21.86 0.24 -20.70
C PRO A 166 22.21 1.62 -21.23
N LEU A 167 23.21 2.28 -20.63
CA LEU A 167 23.71 3.54 -21.16
C LEU A 167 24.40 3.31 -22.51
N PRO A 168 24.24 4.21 -23.49
CA PRO A 168 25.06 4.23 -24.69
C PRO A 168 26.57 4.25 -24.37
N PRO A 169 27.43 3.60 -25.17
CA PRO A 169 28.87 3.51 -24.91
C PRO A 169 29.55 4.88 -24.73
N ASP A 170 29.12 5.89 -25.49
CA ASP A 170 29.67 7.24 -25.43
C ASP A 170 29.34 7.95 -24.11
N LEU A 171 28.16 7.66 -23.54
CA LEU A 171 27.75 8.19 -22.24
C LEU A 171 28.42 7.45 -21.08
N ARG A 172 28.63 6.13 -21.20
CA ARG A 172 29.36 5.34 -20.19
C ARG A 172 30.78 5.84 -19.96
N LYS A 173 31.45 6.32 -21.02
CA LYS A 173 32.82 6.87 -20.92
C LYS A 173 32.88 8.24 -20.28
N ARG A 174 31.77 9.00 -20.30
CA ARG A 174 31.71 10.39 -19.82
C ARG A 174 31.16 10.52 -18.41
N PHE A 175 30.32 9.59 -17.97
CA PHE A 175 29.67 9.66 -16.66
C PHE A 175 30.36 8.77 -15.62
N SER A 176 30.38 9.27 -14.38
CA SER A 176 30.69 8.44 -13.22
C SER A 176 29.71 7.26 -13.14
N PRO A 177 30.15 6.07 -12.68
CA PRO A 177 29.28 4.92 -12.42
C PRO A 177 28.08 5.24 -11.50
N SER A 178 28.19 6.28 -10.67
CA SER A 178 27.11 6.74 -9.78
C SER A 178 25.94 7.43 -10.52
N VAL A 179 26.17 8.01 -11.70
CA VAL A 179 25.13 8.75 -12.44
C VAL A 179 23.96 7.86 -12.85
N PRO A 180 24.16 6.70 -13.53
CA PRO A 180 23.03 5.82 -13.86
C PRO A 180 22.30 5.28 -12.62
N GLN A 181 22.99 5.08 -11.50
CA GLN A 181 22.34 4.70 -10.25
C GLN A 181 21.40 5.79 -9.73
N LEU A 182 21.84 7.05 -9.74
CA LEU A 182 21.03 8.19 -9.30
C LEU A 182 19.83 8.39 -10.24
N LEU A 183 20.02 8.33 -11.56
CA LEU A 183 18.94 8.47 -12.54
C LEU A 183 17.91 7.35 -12.42
N TYR A 184 18.36 6.11 -12.21
CA TYR A 184 17.47 4.98 -11.94
C TYR A 184 16.67 5.24 -10.66
N THR A 185 17.35 5.54 -9.56
CA THR A 185 16.71 5.77 -8.26
C THR A 185 15.66 6.87 -8.36
N GLN A 186 16.03 8.03 -8.90
CA GLN A 186 15.13 9.17 -9.06
C GLN A 186 13.89 8.82 -9.89
N LYS A 187 14.06 8.21 -11.07
CA LYS A 187 12.95 7.84 -11.95
C LYS A 187 11.95 6.91 -11.25
N HIS A 188 12.46 5.92 -10.53
CA HIS A 188 11.61 4.92 -9.87
C HIS A 188 10.97 5.47 -8.59
N THR A 189 11.64 6.39 -7.88
CA THR A 189 11.05 7.18 -6.79
C THR A 189 9.91 8.05 -7.28
N GLU A 190 10.12 8.86 -8.32
CA GLU A 190 9.09 9.74 -8.89
C GLU A 190 7.84 8.95 -9.31
N ARG A 191 8.04 7.79 -9.92
CA ARG A 191 6.94 6.89 -10.32
C ARG A 191 6.15 6.36 -9.13
N THR A 192 6.84 5.88 -8.09
CA THR A 192 6.19 5.33 -6.89
C THR A 192 5.45 6.42 -6.12
N CYS A 193 6.06 7.60 -5.96
CA CYS A 193 5.50 8.72 -5.20
C CYS A 193 4.45 9.52 -5.99
N ALA A 194 4.24 9.20 -7.26
CA ALA A 194 3.28 9.91 -8.11
C ALA A 194 1.85 9.81 -7.54
N PRO A 195 1.06 10.90 -7.56
CA PRO A 195 -0.31 10.89 -7.06
C PRO A 195 -1.23 9.85 -7.73
N ILE A 196 -0.94 9.46 -8.98
CA ILE A 196 -1.68 8.38 -9.65
C ILE A 196 -1.42 7.01 -9.03
N SER A 197 -0.16 6.71 -8.69
CA SER A 197 0.27 5.44 -8.10
C SER A 197 -0.33 5.29 -6.71
N LEU A 198 -0.23 6.34 -5.89
CA LEU A 198 -0.81 6.36 -4.54
C LEU A 198 -2.33 6.20 -4.57
N TYR A 199 -3.00 6.89 -5.50
CA TYR A 199 -4.45 6.76 -5.66
C TYR A 199 -4.87 5.33 -6.04
N ARG A 200 -4.18 4.71 -7.01
CA ARG A 200 -4.50 3.34 -7.45
C ARG A 200 -4.22 2.32 -6.36
N PHE A 201 -3.07 2.43 -5.69
CA PHE A 201 -2.76 1.63 -4.52
C PHE A 201 -3.85 1.74 -3.46
N ALA A 202 -4.26 2.96 -3.11
CA ALA A 202 -5.27 3.18 -2.08
C ALA A 202 -6.61 2.54 -2.43
N LEU A 203 -7.08 2.72 -3.68
CA LEU A 203 -8.35 2.11 -4.11
C LEU A 203 -8.26 0.59 -4.23
N ALA A 204 -7.08 0.06 -4.50
CA ALA A 204 -6.88 -1.37 -4.59
C ALA A 204 -6.83 -2.04 -3.20
N TYR A 205 -6.11 -1.44 -2.26
CA TYR A 205 -5.67 -2.16 -1.06
C TYR A 205 -6.23 -1.59 0.25
N LEU A 206 -6.69 -0.35 0.27
CA LEU A 206 -7.06 0.35 1.51
C LEU A 206 -8.58 0.46 1.66
N ALA A 207 -9.08 -0.04 2.79
CA ALA A 207 -10.48 0.00 3.19
C ALA A 207 -10.94 1.43 3.56
N GLY A 208 -10.09 2.18 4.24
CA GLY A 208 -10.37 3.56 4.65
C GLY A 208 -10.44 4.52 3.46
N ALA A 209 -9.64 4.27 2.43
CA ALA A 209 -9.65 5.06 1.20
C ALA A 209 -10.98 4.98 0.43
N GLN A 210 -11.71 3.85 0.54
CA GLN A 210 -13.00 3.66 -0.11
C GLN A 210 -14.09 4.64 0.37
N GLY A 211 -13.90 5.25 1.55
CA GLY A 211 -14.83 6.22 2.14
C GLY A 211 -14.62 7.67 1.70
N LEU A 212 -13.61 7.93 0.87
CA LEU A 212 -13.17 9.27 0.48
C LEU A 212 -13.74 9.65 -0.89
N LYS A 213 -14.00 10.95 -1.09
CA LYS A 213 -14.73 11.46 -2.27
C LYS A 213 -13.81 11.97 -3.36
N THR A 214 -12.68 12.57 -3.00
CA THR A 214 -11.80 13.22 -3.97
C THR A 214 -10.51 12.45 -4.12
N ARG A 215 -9.95 12.46 -5.33
CA ARG A 215 -8.65 11.82 -5.60
C ARG A 215 -7.53 12.40 -4.74
N THR A 216 -7.55 13.70 -4.46
CA THR A 216 -6.58 14.37 -3.58
C THR A 216 -6.68 13.84 -2.15
N SER A 217 -7.89 13.77 -1.58
CA SER A 217 -8.10 13.24 -0.23
C SER A 217 -7.62 11.79 -0.08
N VAL A 218 -7.75 10.97 -1.13
CA VAL A 218 -7.24 9.59 -1.13
C VAL A 218 -5.72 9.55 -1.10
N VAL A 219 -5.05 10.40 -1.90
CA VAL A 219 -3.58 10.47 -1.91
C VAL A 219 -3.05 11.01 -0.58
N GLU A 220 -3.67 12.06 -0.06
CA GLU A 220 -3.33 12.64 1.24
C GLU A 220 -3.57 11.64 2.37
N TYR A 221 -4.64 10.85 2.32
CA TYR A 221 -4.89 9.78 3.27
C TYR A 221 -3.75 8.75 3.32
N VAL A 222 -3.26 8.28 2.16
CA VAL A 222 -2.11 7.36 2.12
C VAL A 222 -0.89 7.98 2.79
N ARG A 223 -0.60 9.25 2.46
CA ARG A 223 0.53 9.97 3.06
C ARG A 223 0.36 10.12 4.56
N ALA A 224 -0.83 10.49 5.04
CA ALA A 224 -1.12 10.60 6.46
C ALA A 224 -0.96 9.26 7.19
N CYS A 225 -1.39 8.15 6.58
CA CYS A 225 -1.16 6.81 7.13
C CYS A 225 0.34 6.50 7.27
N ILE A 226 1.15 6.80 6.25
CA ILE A 226 2.61 6.63 6.30
C ILE A 226 3.23 7.52 7.37
N GLY A 227 2.83 8.78 7.44
CA GLY A 227 3.33 9.74 8.42
C GLY A 227 2.97 9.33 9.85
N TYR A 228 1.72 8.96 10.08
CA TYR A 228 1.23 8.51 11.38
C TYR A 228 1.96 7.23 11.81
N ALA A 229 2.07 6.24 10.92
CA ALA A 229 2.86 5.05 11.20
C ALA A 229 4.33 5.39 11.49
N CYS A 230 4.95 6.30 10.75
CA CYS A 230 6.34 6.68 10.98
C CYS A 230 6.58 7.33 12.34
N CYS A 231 5.65 8.17 12.81
CA CYS A 231 5.85 8.96 14.02
C CYS A 231 5.27 8.30 15.27
N CYS A 232 4.14 7.61 15.14
CA CYS A 232 3.39 7.02 16.26
C CYS A 232 3.71 5.52 16.44
N ALA A 233 4.39 4.87 15.50
CA ALA A 233 4.87 3.49 15.68
C ALA A 233 6.13 3.37 16.57
N GLY A 234 6.52 4.44 17.29
CA GLY A 234 7.56 4.40 18.33
C GLY A 234 7.27 3.41 19.48
N ASN A 235 6.07 2.84 19.53
CA ASN A 235 5.68 1.74 20.44
C ASN A 235 5.67 0.35 19.77
N SER A 236 6.02 0.24 18.47
CA SER A 236 6.08 -1.04 17.75
C SER A 236 7.54 -1.49 17.57
N ASP A 237 7.80 -2.78 17.72
CA ASP A 237 9.14 -3.36 17.50
C ASP A 237 9.48 -3.48 16.00
N LYS A 238 8.51 -3.19 15.11
CA LYS A 238 8.68 -3.32 13.66
C LYS A 238 9.27 -2.07 13.04
N SER A 239 10.50 -2.21 12.57
CA SER A 239 11.17 -1.17 11.78
C SER A 239 10.39 -0.84 10.50
N LEU A 240 10.44 0.44 10.10
CA LEU A 240 9.94 0.94 8.80
C LEU A 240 10.37 0.07 7.60
N TYR A 241 11.53 -0.57 7.68
CA TYR A 241 12.03 -1.44 6.62
C TYR A 241 11.23 -2.74 6.43
N VAL A 242 10.50 -3.19 7.47
CA VAL A 242 9.73 -4.45 7.44
C VAL A 242 8.51 -4.30 6.54
N TRP A 243 7.73 -3.23 6.71
CA TRP A 243 6.53 -3.00 5.91
C TRP A 243 6.77 -2.04 4.73
N GLY A 244 7.75 -1.14 4.84
CA GLY A 244 8.01 -0.11 3.84
C GLY A 244 8.44 -0.67 2.48
N SER A 245 9.23 -1.76 2.48
CA SER A 245 9.63 -2.45 1.26
C SER A 245 8.39 -2.97 0.52
N VAL A 246 7.59 -3.83 1.17
CA VAL A 246 6.33 -4.38 0.65
C VAL A 246 5.40 -3.27 0.13
N LEU A 247 5.23 -2.20 0.91
CA LEU A 247 4.42 -1.05 0.51
C LEU A 247 4.91 -0.44 -0.80
N ILE A 248 6.22 -0.20 -0.94
CA ILE A 248 6.82 0.35 -2.16
C ILE A 248 6.57 -0.59 -3.34
N GLU A 249 6.66 -1.91 -3.17
CA GLU A 249 6.42 -2.87 -4.26
C GLU A 249 5.00 -2.77 -4.79
N HIS A 250 4.00 -2.78 -3.89
CA HIS A 250 2.60 -2.70 -4.27
C HIS A 250 2.25 -1.34 -4.89
N ILE A 251 2.78 -0.23 -4.36
CA ILE A 251 2.61 1.08 -5.00
C ILE A 251 3.28 1.11 -6.38
N TYR A 252 4.46 0.52 -6.52
CA TYR A 252 5.17 0.50 -7.79
C TYR A 252 4.42 -0.26 -8.89
N TRP A 253 3.83 -1.41 -8.56
CA TRP A 253 3.18 -2.30 -9.52
C TRP A 253 1.71 -1.99 -9.82
N THR A 254 1.09 -1.08 -9.08
CA THR A 254 -0.27 -0.60 -9.35
C THR A 254 -0.35 0.42 -10.50
N GLN A 255 0.80 0.78 -11.07
CA GLN A 255 0.96 1.77 -12.13
C GLN A 255 0.50 1.30 -13.51
#